data_AF-A0A261EXF2-F1
#
_entry.id   AF-A0A261EXF2-F1
#
_cell.length_a   1.000
_cell.length_b   1.000
_cell.length_c   1.000
_cell.angle_alpha   90.00
_cell.angle_beta   90.00
_cell.angle_gamma   90.00
#
_symmetry.space_group_name_H-M   'P 1'
#
loop_
_entity.id
_entity.type
_entity.pdbx_description
1 polymer ?
#
loop_
_entity_poly.entity_id
_entity_poly.type
_entity_poly.pdbx_seq_one_letter_code
_entity_poly.pdbx_strand_id
1 'polypeptide(L)' 'MIDNDSVIQSISHDIQEMYFGYFHFDTDDEACWFDENQERKDKRKMLAMLKQLNNRLNEINDGSFTVEDLETPRVRKL' A
#
# COMPACT_ATOMS: atom_id res chain seq x y z
N MET A 1 -11.12 -14.05 10.80
CA MET A 1 -9.64 -13.89 10.75
C MET A 1 -9.35 -13.04 9.54
N ILE A 2 -9.05 -11.75 9.74
CA ILE A 2 -8.73 -10.80 8.65
C ILE A 2 -7.63 -11.38 7.75
N ASP A 3 -6.66 -12.06 8.35
CA ASP A 3 -5.53 -12.71 7.67
C ASP A 3 -5.91 -13.83 6.71
N ASN A 4 -7.12 -14.39 6.78
CA ASN A 4 -7.58 -15.45 5.87
C ASN A 4 -8.43 -14.92 4.71
N ASP A 5 -8.71 -13.61 4.66
CA ASP A 5 -9.45 -13.01 3.57
C ASP A 5 -8.56 -12.89 2.33
N SER A 6 -8.83 -13.70 1.31
CA SER A 6 -8.01 -13.76 0.09
C SER A 6 -8.01 -12.45 -0.70
N VAL A 7 -9.07 -11.64 -0.59
CA VAL A 7 -9.15 -10.34 -1.25
C VAL A 7 -8.22 -9.35 -0.56
N ILE A 8 -8.22 -9.33 0.78
CA ILE A 8 -7.27 -8.53 1.56
C ILE A 8 -5.83 -8.97 1.25
N GLN A 9 -5.55 -10.27 1.27
CA GLN A 9 -4.21 -10.80 0.95
C GLN A 9 -3.73 -10.35 -0.43
N SER A 10 -4.59 -10.45 -1.45
CA SER A 10 -4.25 -10.02 -2.81
C SER A 10 -3.96 -8.52 -2.88
N ILE A 11 -4.83 -7.67 -2.32
CA ILE A 11 -4.64 -6.22 -2.35
C ILE A 11 -3.38 -5.82 -1.56
N SER A 12 -3.15 -6.43 -0.40
CA SER A 12 -1.96 -6.19 0.41
C SER A 12 -0.68 -6.59 -0.33
N HIS A 13 -0.69 -7.72 -1.05
CA HIS A 13 0.43 -8.14 -1.88
C HIS A 13 0.69 -7.13 -3.01
N ASP A 14 -0.35 -6.70 -3.74
CA ASP A 14 -0.20 -5.73 -4.83
C ASP A 14 0.35 -4.37 -4.34
N ILE A 15 -0.07 -3.92 -3.15
CA ILE A 15 0.46 -2.70 -2.52
C ILE A 15 1.94 -2.89 -2.14
N GLN A 16 2.31 -4.04 -1.58
CA GLN A 16 3.69 -4.36 -1.21
C GLN A 16 4.60 -4.42 -2.45
N GLU A 17 4.20 -5.15 -3.50
CA GLU A 17 4.95 -5.25 -4.76
C GLU A 17 5.20 -3.86 -5.36
N MET A 18 4.18 -3.00 -5.34
CA MET A 18 4.32 -1.63 -5.83
C MET A 18 5.28 -0.79 -5.00
N TYR A 19 5.18 -0.88 -3.67
CA TYR A 19 6.05 -0.14 -2.78
C TYR A 19 7.50 -0.62 -2.87
N PHE A 20 7.72 -1.93 -2.95
CA PHE A 20 9.04 -2.52 -3.17
C PHE A 20 9.62 -2.15 -4.54
N GLY A 21 8.78 -2.00 -5.56
CA GLY A 21 9.18 -1.54 -6.89
C GLY A 21 9.73 -0.11 -6.92
N TYR A 22 9.59 0.67 -5.85
CA TYR A 22 10.23 1.97 -5.72
C TYR A 22 11.66 1.88 -5.17
N PHE A 23 12.08 0.74 -4.64
CA PHE A 23 13.46 0.55 -4.20
C PHE A 23 14.31 0.04 -5.36
N HIS A 24 15.44 0.70 -5.59
CA HIS A 24 16.44 0.29 -6.58
C HIS A 24 17.72 -0.10 -5.86
N PHE A 25 18.35 -1.16 -6.35
CA PHE A 25 19.56 -1.75 -5.79
C PHE A 25 20.68 -1.72 -6.83
N ASP A 26 21.93 -1.63 -6.38
CA ASP A 26 23.15 -1.74 -7.20
C ASP A 26 23.24 -0.74 -8.38
N THR A 27 22.72 0.47 -8.18
CA THR A 27 22.85 1.59 -9.13
C THR A 27 23.74 2.69 -8.53
N ASP A 28 24.76 3.11 -9.28
CA ASP A 28 25.56 4.32 -9.03
C ASP A 28 26.14 4.45 -7.59
N ASP A 29 26.91 3.46 -7.14
CA ASP A 29 27.63 3.43 -5.84
C ASP A 29 26.76 3.51 -4.56
N GLU A 30 25.42 3.52 -4.67
CA GLU A 30 24.50 3.42 -3.53
C GLU A 30 23.94 2.02 -3.37
N ALA A 31 23.98 1.49 -2.13
CA ALA A 31 23.53 0.13 -1.83
C ALA A 31 22.01 -0.07 -2.02
N CYS A 32 21.22 1.01 -1.84
CA CYS A 32 19.77 1.01 -2.01
C CYS A 32 19.26 2.46 -1.96
N TRP A 33 18.40 2.85 -2.89
CA TRP A 33 17.70 4.14 -2.84
C TRP A 33 16.23 3.99 -3.20
N PHE A 34 15.42 4.95 -2.74
CA PHE A 34 13.98 4.97 -2.93
C PHE A 34 13.58 6.02 -3.98
N ASP A 35 12.85 5.60 -5.00
CA ASP A 35 12.38 6.46 -6.09
C ASP A 35 11.13 7.24 -5.71
N GLU A 36 11.34 8.35 -4.99
CA GLU A 36 10.27 9.30 -4.66
C GLU A 36 9.55 9.85 -5.90
N ASN A 37 10.23 9.96 -7.04
CA ASN A 37 9.61 10.46 -8.26
C ASN A 37 8.62 9.44 -8.83
N GLN A 38 8.98 8.16 -8.80
CA GLN A 38 8.08 7.09 -9.19
C GLN A 38 6.91 6.94 -8.20
N GLU A 39 7.15 7.03 -6.89
CA GLU A 39 6.08 7.03 -5.89
C GLU A 39 5.06 8.17 -6.14
N ARG A 40 5.55 9.39 -6.43
CA ARG A 40 4.69 10.55 -6.76
C ARG A 40 3.89 10.33 -8.04
N LYS A 41 4.48 9.72 -9.07
CA LYS A 41 3.77 9.38 -10.32
C LYS A 41 2.65 8.37 -10.07
N ASP A 42 2.91 7.38 -9.23
CA ASP A 42 1.99 6.30 -8.92
C ASP A 42 1.02 6.61 -7.76
N LYS A 43 1.11 7.80 -7.16
CA LYS A 43 0.24 8.30 -6.08
C LYS A 43 -1.24 7.95 -6.27
N ARG A 44 -1.78 8.18 -7.48
CA ARG A 44 -3.20 7.89 -7.77
C ARG A 44 -3.52 6.40 -7.72
N LYS A 45 -2.60 5.56 -8.22
CA LYS A 45 -2.72 4.10 -8.20
C LYS A 45 -2.65 3.58 -6.77
N MET A 46 -1.69 4.07 -5.98
CA MET A 46 -1.56 3.74 -4.55
C MET A 46 -2.83 4.08 -3.76
N LEU A 47 -3.37 5.30 -3.93
CA LEU A 47 -4.63 5.71 -3.28
C LEU A 47 -5.83 4.84 -3.70
N ALA A 48 -5.87 4.37 -4.95
CA ALA A 48 -6.95 3.52 -5.43
C ALA A 48 -6.93 2.13 -4.76
N MET A 49 -5.75 1.55 -4.52
CA MET A 49 -5.65 0.25 -3.81
C MET A 49 -5.89 0.41 -2.32
N LEU A 50 -5.37 1.46 -1.68
CA LEU A 50 -5.65 1.75 -0.26
C LEU A 50 -7.16 1.90 -0.02
N LYS A 51 -7.87 2.57 -0.96
CA LYS A 51 -9.33 2.65 -0.92
C LYS A 51 -9.99 1.27 -1.03
N GLN A 52 -9.51 0.39 -1.91
CA GLN A 52 -10.03 -0.97 -2.05
C GLN A 52 -9.81 -1.78 -0.76
N LEU A 53 -8.61 -1.69 -0.17
CA LEU A 53 -8.29 -2.35 1.09
C LEU A 53 -9.20 -1.89 2.24
N ASN A 54 -9.34 -0.57 2.41
CA ASN A 54 -10.22 0.01 3.44
C ASN A 54 -11.68 -0.38 3.24
N ASN A 55 -12.17 -0.39 2.00
CA ASN A 55 -13.52 -0.85 1.68
C ASN A 55 -13.70 -2.32 2.10
N ARG A 56 -12.76 -3.19 1.72
CA ARG A 56 -12.85 -4.62 2.07
C ARG A 56 -12.79 -4.84 3.58
N LEU A 57 -11.93 -4.14 4.29
CA LEU A 57 -11.86 -4.20 5.75
C LEU A 57 -13.18 -3.75 6.38
N ASN A 58 -13.81 -2.68 5.88
CA ASN A 58 -15.11 -2.23 6.38
C ASN A 58 -16.23 -3.24 6.08
N GLU A 59 -16.21 -3.90 4.91
CA GLU A 59 -17.20 -4.93 4.54
C GLU A 59 -17.19 -6.13 5.48
N ILE A 60 -15.99 -6.57 5.91
CA ILE A 60 -15.85 -7.74 6.79
C ILE A 60 -15.86 -7.39 8.28
N ASN A 61 -15.94 -6.10 8.61
CA ASN A 61 -15.95 -5.66 10.00
C ASN A 61 -17.31 -5.91 10.63
N ASP A 62 -17.39 -6.94 11.47
CA ASP A 62 -18.55 -7.30 12.28
C ASP A 62 -18.58 -6.58 13.65
N GLY A 63 -17.69 -5.61 13.85
CA GLY A 63 -17.47 -4.92 15.12
C GLY A 63 -16.34 -5.52 15.95
N SER A 64 -15.69 -6.60 15.52
CA SER A 64 -14.59 -7.22 16.26
C SER A 64 -13.25 -6.47 16.16
N PHE A 65 -13.14 -5.46 15.29
CA PHE A 65 -11.89 -4.71 15.11
C PHE A 65 -12.11 -3.26 14.66
N THR A 66 -11.07 -2.45 14.79
CA THR A 66 -11.00 -1.07 14.32
C THR A 66 -9.88 -0.94 13.29
N VAL A 67 -10.09 -0.15 12.25
CA VAL A 67 -9.08 0.17 11.23
C VAL A 67 -8.58 1.59 11.45
N GLU A 68 -7.26 1.74 11.62
CA GLU A 68 -6.58 3.03 11.61
C GLU A 68 -5.79 3.18 10.31
N ASP A 69 -6.22 4.08 9.43
CA ASP A 69 -5.58 4.33 8.13
C ASP A 69 -4.54 5.45 8.22
N LEU A 70 -3.27 5.06 8.32
CA LEU A 70 -2.13 5.98 8.36
C LEU A 70 -1.53 6.25 6.97
N GLU A 71 -1.73 5.35 6.01
CA GLU A 71 -1.10 5.40 4.70
C GLU A 71 -1.84 6.31 3.72
N THR A 72 -3.18 6.31 3.70
CA THR A 72 -3.93 7.22 2.81
C THR A 72 -3.59 8.69 3.10
N PRO A 73 -3.52 9.16 4.37
CA PRO A 73 -3.08 10.52 4.67
C PRO A 73 -1.63 10.81 4.25
N ARG A 74 -0.70 9.85 4.41
CA ARG A 74 0.69 9.99 3.97
C ARG A 74 0.78 10.14 2.46
N VAL A 75 0.19 9.20 1.72
CA VAL A 75 0.21 9.18 0.24
C VAL A 75 -0.49 10.41 -0.34
N ARG A 76 -1.56 10.92 0.29
CA ARG A 76 -2.21 12.17 -0.13
C ARG A 76 -1.27 13.39 -0.08
N LYS A 77 -0.29 13.39 0.81
CA LYS A 77 0.66 14.50 1.02
C LYS A 77 1.93 14.41 0.16
N LEU A 78 2.09 13.34 -0.62
CA LEU A 78 3.20 13.18 -1.59
C LEU A 78 3.20 14.25 -2.68
#